data_AF-A0A4Q6GJ83-F1
#
_entry.id   AF-A0A4Q6GJ83-F1
#
_cell.length_a   1.000
_cell.length_b   1.000
_cell.length_c   1.000
_cell.angle_alpha   90.00
_cell.angle_beta   90.00
_cell.angle_gamma   90.00
#
_symmetry.space_group_name_H-M   'P 1'
#
loop_
_entity.id
_entity.type
_entity.pdbx_description
1 polymer ?
#
loop_
_entity_poly.entity_id
_entity_poly.type
_entity_poly.pdbx_seq_one_letter_code
_entity_poly.pdbx_strand_id
1 'polypeptide(L)' 'SQLRPTFLSQAALRESTGLPILGSISMNWTEQQTVRRKRRLVALGAAVLVLLAIYGAGVTAILVRPGL' A
#
# COMPACT_ATOMS: atom_id res chain seq x y z
N SER A 1 7.58 -11.58 14.87
CA SER A 1 6.96 -12.67 14.09
C SER A 1 7.76 -12.92 12.81
N GLN A 2 8.99 -13.45 12.92
CA GLN A 2 9.91 -13.63 11.79
C GLN A 2 10.09 -15.10 11.38
N LEU A 3 9.32 -16.02 11.99
CA LEU A 3 9.46 -17.47 11.80
C LEU A 3 8.53 -18.03 10.71
N ARG A 4 8.13 -17.20 9.74
CA ARG A 4 7.41 -17.64 8.53
C ARG A 4 8.11 -17.05 7.31
N PRO A 5 9.05 -17.79 6.69
CA PRO A 5 9.67 -17.33 5.45
C PRO A 5 8.57 -17.13 4.40
N THR A 6 8.50 -15.90 3.87
CA THR A 6 7.58 -15.57 2.78
C THR A 6 8.35 -15.74 1.47
N PHE A 7 8.02 -16.78 0.72
CA PHE A 7 8.66 -17.04 -0.57
C PHE A 7 8.00 -16.19 -1.64
N LEU A 8 8.74 -15.22 -2.17
CA LEU A 8 8.26 -14.30 -3.20
C LEU A 8 8.28 -14.91 -4.61
N SER A 9 8.97 -16.04 -4.78
CA SER A 9 9.10 -16.73 -6.06
C SER A 9 9.16 -18.24 -5.87
N GLN A 10 8.75 -18.96 -6.92
CA GLN A 10 8.91 -20.41 -6.99
C GLN A 10 10.39 -20.82 -6.87
N ALA A 11 11.31 -20.06 -7.48
CA ALA A 11 12.74 -20.34 -7.41
C ALA A 11 13.27 -20.35 -5.97
N ALA A 12 12.87 -19.37 -5.15
CA ALA A 12 13.26 -19.29 -3.74
C ALA A 12 12.71 -20.46 -2.92
N LEU A 13 11.48 -20.90 -3.23
CA LEU A 13 10.88 -22.06 -2.57
C LEU A 13 11.60 -23.36 -2.96
N ARG A 14 11.94 -23.54 -4.24
CA ARG A 14 12.75 -24.67 -4.73
C ARG A 14 14.12 -24.71 -4.06
N GLU A 15 14.80 -23.58 -3.94
CA GLU A 15 16.13 -23.49 -3.33
C GLU A 15 16.11 -23.86 -1.84
N SER A 16 15.06 -23.46 -1.11
CA SER A 16 14.92 -23.81 0.31
C SER A 16 14.47 -25.25 0.58
N THR A 17 13.74 -25.88 -0.35
CA THR A 17 13.12 -27.19 -0.14
C THR A 17 13.79 -28.32 -0.93
N GLY A 18 14.56 -28.01 -1.98
CA GLY A 18 15.16 -28.99 -2.88
C GLY A 18 14.17 -29.73 -3.78
N LEU A 19 12.87 -29.42 -3.69
CA LEU A 19 11.80 -30.14 -4.40
C LEU A 19 11.41 -29.43 -5.70
N PRO A 20 11.16 -30.17 -6.80
CA PRO A 20 10.66 -29.59 -8.03
C PRO A 20 9.23 -29.06 -7.85
N ILE A 21 8.98 -27.85 -8.34
CA ILE A 21 7.66 -27.21 -8.26
C ILE A 21 6.87 -27.62 -9.50
N LEU A 22 5.80 -28.38 -9.29
CA LEU A 22 4.91 -28.87 -10.36
C LEU A 22 4.04 -27.76 -10.98
N GLY A 23 3.87 -26.66 -10.26
CA GLY A 23 3.13 -25.47 -10.69
C GLY A 23 2.83 -24.54 -9.52
N SER A 24 2.30 -23.34 -9.81
CA SER A 24 1.76 -22.43 -8.78
C SER A 24 0.30 -22.12 -9.04
N ILE A 25 -0.48 -22.09 -7.96
CA ILE A 25 -1.86 -21.65 -8.00
C ILE A 25 -1.88 -20.16 -7.66
N SER A 26 -2.29 -19.33 -8.62
CA SER A 26 -2.52 -17.91 -8.36
C SER A 26 -3.74 -17.74 -7.46
N MET A 27 -3.65 -16.81 -6.51
CA MET A 27 -4.79 -16.45 -5.68
C MET A 27 -5.90 -15.83 -6.56
N ASN A 28 -7.08 -16.46 -6.58
CA ASN A 28 -8.26 -15.89 -7.19
C ASN A 28 -8.81 -14.80 -6.26
N TRP A 29 -8.77 -13.54 -6.69
CA TRP A 29 -9.15 -12.41 -5.85
C TRP A 29 -10.66 -12.37 -5.67
N THR A 30 -11.12 -12.43 -4.42
CA THR A 30 -12.52 -12.15 -4.12
C THR A 30 -12.75 -10.64 -4.07
N GLU A 31 -13.96 -10.19 -4.39
CA GLU A 31 -14.28 -8.76 -4.40
C GLU A 31 -13.99 -8.07 -3.07
N GLN A 32 -14.25 -8.77 -1.96
CA GLN A 32 -13.98 -8.28 -0.60
C GLN A 32 -12.47 -8.00 -0.35
N GLN A 33 -11.58 -8.81 -0.92
CA GLN A 33 -10.13 -8.59 -0.80
C GLN A 33 -9.66 -7.43 -1.67
N THR A 34 -10.24 -7.28 -2.86
CA THR A 34 -9.98 -6.14 -3.75
C THR A 34 -10.39 -4.82 -3.10
N VAL A 35 -11.56 -4.78 -2.43
CA VAL A 35 -12.03 -3.60 -1.69
C VAL A 35 -11.08 -3.24 -0.55
N ARG A 36 -10.64 -4.21 0.24
CA ARG A 36 -9.67 -3.97 1.34
C ARG A 36 -8.36 -3.38 0.82
N ARG A 37 -7.86 -3.85 -0.33
CA ARG A 37 -6.64 -3.34 -0.95
C ARG A 37 -6.83 -1.90 -1.46
N LYS A 38 -7.94 -1.62 -2.15
CA LYS A 38 -8.25 -0.27 -2.66
C LYS A 38 -8.47 0.75 -1.54
N ARG A 39 -9.12 0.35 -0.44
CA ARG A 39 -9.39 1.23 0.70
C ARG A 39 -8.12 1.83 1.31
N ARG A 40 -7.02 1.07 1.36
CA ARG A 40 -5.72 1.58 1.85
C ARG A 40 -5.17 2.68 0.95
N LEU A 41 -5.26 2.50 -0.37
CA LEU A 41 -4.80 3.50 -1.34
C LEU A 41 -5.66 4.76 -1.30
N VAL A 42 -6.98 4.61 -1.17
CA VAL A 42 -7.91 5.74 -1.00
C VAL A 42 -7.62 6.50 0.28
N ALA A 43 -7.39 5.82 1.40
CA ALA A 43 -7.05 6.45 2.67
C ALA A 43 -5.73 7.25 2.58
N LEU A 44 -4.72 6.71 1.91
CA LEU A 44 -3.45 7.41 1.67
C LEU A 44 -3.68 8.67 0.81
N GLY A 45 -4.42 8.55 -0.30
CA GLY A 45 -4.74 9.69 -1.16
C GLY A 45 -5.52 10.78 -0.42
N ALA A 46 -6.51 10.39 0.38
CA ALA A 46 -7.28 11.33 1.20
C ALA A 46 -6.40 12.06 2.21
N ALA A 47 -5.46 11.37 2.88
CA ALA A 47 -4.55 12.00 3.83
C ALA A 47 -3.63 13.04 3.14
N VAL A 48 -3.12 12.73 1.95
CA VAL A 48 -2.30 13.68 1.16
C VAL A 48 -3.11 14.90 0.75
N LEU A 49 -4.35 14.72 0.28
CA LEU A 49 -5.22 15.83 -0.09
C LEU A 49 -5.53 16.74 1.10
N VAL A 50 -5.81 16.16 2.27
CA VAL A 50 -6.06 16.91 3.51
C VAL A 50 -4.82 17.71 3.92
N LEU A 51 -3.64 17.09 3.86
CA LEU A 51 -2.38 17.77 4.18
C LEU A 51 -2.16 18.99 3.26
N LEU A 52 -2.33 18.80 1.94
CA LEU A 52 -2.18 19.87 0.97
C LEU A 52 -3.23 20.97 1.16
N ALA A 53 -4.47 20.61 1.47
CA ALA A 53 -5.54 21.57 1.74
C ALA A 53 -5.22 22.44 2.95
N ILE A 54 -4.78 21.85 4.06
CA ILE A 54 -4.43 22.59 5.28
C ILE A 54 -3.21 23.49 5.04
N TYR A 55 -2.17 22.95 4.40
CA TYR A 55 -0.97 23.72 4.09
C TYR A 55 -1.26 24.88 3.14
N GLY A 56 -1.98 24.62 2.05
CA GLY A 56 -2.38 25.64 1.09
C GLY A 56 -3.26 26.71 1.71
N ALA A 57 -4.21 26.33 2.58
CA ALA A 57 -5.03 27.27 3.33
C ALA A 57 -4.20 28.16 4.25
N GLY A 58 -3.22 27.58 4.97
CA GLY A 58 -2.30 28.34 5.83
C GLY A 58 -1.47 29.35 5.05
N VAL A 59 -0.86 28.93 3.95
CA VAL A 59 -0.08 29.81 3.06
C VAL A 59 -0.95 30.92 2.49
N THR A 60 -2.14 30.57 1.99
CA THR A 60 -3.09 31.56 1.44
C THR A 60 -3.54 32.56 2.50
N ALA A 61 -3.79 32.10 3.74
CA ALA A 61 -4.16 32.97 4.84
C ALA A 61 -3.06 33.99 5.18
N ILE A 62 -1.79 33.56 5.16
CA ILE A 62 -0.63 34.44 5.39
C ILE A 62 -0.49 35.46 4.24
N LEU A 63 -0.64 35.02 2.99
CA LEU A 63 -0.55 35.91 1.83
C LEU A 63 -1.69 36.94 1.76
N VAL A 64 -2.92 36.54 2.11
CA VAL A 64 -4.11 37.40 2.02
C VAL A 64 -4.23 38.34 3.23
N ARG A 65 -3.63 38.02 4.38
CA ARG A 65 -3.55 38.89 5.56
C ARG A 65 -2.10 39.27 5.86
N PRO A 66 -1.54 40.28 5.18
CA PRO A 66 -0.15 40.70 5.36
C PRO A 66 0.00 41.61 6.62
N GLY A 67 -0.46 41.16 7.80
CA GLY A 67 -0.47 42.04 8.98
C GLY A 67 -0.93 41.46 10.32
N LEU A 68 -0.47 40.27 10.71
CA LEU A 68 -0.28 39.92 12.12
C LEU A 68 1.22 39.77 12.40
#